data_AF-A0A0A9EZI8-F1
#
_entry.id   AF-A0A0A9EZI8-F1
#
_cell.length_a   1.000
_cell.length_b   1.000
_cell.length_c   1.000
_cell.angle_alpha   90.00
_cell.angle_beta   90.00
_cell.angle_gamma   90.00
#
_symmetry.space_group_name_H-M   'P 1'
#
loop_
_entity.id
_entity.type
_entity.pdbx_description
1 polymer ?
#
loop_
_entity_poly.entity_id
_entity_poly.type
_entity_poly.pdbx_seq_one_letter_code
_entity_poly.pdbx_strand_id
1 'polypeptide(L)'
;MVVEALEAMSEKEALEMKAALESKGETNFKVCTLGKDVLITKKMVSISMEKKMEHQRTFTPSVIEPSFGIGRIIYCLFEHSFYTRSSKSEEEQLNVFRFPPLVAPIKCTVFPLVKNQEFDDAAKVIAKTLTTAGISHIIDTTAISIGRRYARTDEIGVPFAVTVDSATSVTIRERDSKEQIRVGIDEVASVVKQLTEGQSTWDDVSATYPAHVGPQGDQD
;
A
#
# COMPACT_ATOMS: atom_id res chain seq x y z
N MET A 1 -3.23 47.80 21.07
CA MET A 1 -4.53 48.50 20.88
C MET A 1 -4.43 49.81 20.10
N VAL A 2 -3.77 50.88 20.57
CA VAL A 2 -3.58 52.12 19.75
C VAL A 2 -2.37 52.00 18.82
N VAL A 3 -1.25 51.41 19.30
CA VAL A 3 -0.03 51.20 18.51
C VAL A 3 -0.26 50.29 17.31
N GLU A 4 -0.89 49.12 17.52
CA GLU A 4 -1.25 48.20 16.42
C GLU A 4 -2.15 48.86 15.37
N ALA A 5 -3.06 49.76 15.78
CA ALA A 5 -3.92 50.47 14.86
C ALA A 5 -3.15 51.53 14.04
N LEU A 6 -2.10 52.14 14.63
CA LEU A 6 -1.18 53.03 13.92
C LEU A 6 -0.27 52.27 12.96
N GLU A 7 0.20 51.08 13.34
CA GLU A 7 1.02 50.20 12.49
C GLU A 7 0.24 49.59 11.32
N ALA A 8 -1.07 49.41 11.48
CA ALA A 8 -1.97 48.89 10.45
C ALA A 8 -2.50 49.96 9.47
N MET A 9 -2.12 51.23 9.65
CA MET A 9 -2.56 52.33 8.76
C MET A 9 -2.05 52.11 7.33
N SER A 10 -2.89 52.42 6.36
CA SER A 10 -2.45 52.50 4.97
C SER A 10 -1.49 53.67 4.75
N GLU A 11 -0.68 53.59 3.70
CA GLU A 11 0.29 54.64 3.35
C GLU A 11 -0.39 56.02 3.19
N LYS A 12 -1.57 56.05 2.59
CA LYS A 12 -2.35 57.28 2.39
C LYS A 12 -2.78 57.90 3.72
N GLU A 13 -3.32 57.09 4.63
CA GLU A 13 -3.77 57.55 5.96
C GLU A 13 -2.60 58.08 6.80
N ALA A 14 -1.45 57.41 6.72
CA ALA A 14 -0.25 57.84 7.44
C ALA A 14 0.28 59.20 6.94
N LEU A 15 0.23 59.44 5.62
CA LEU A 15 0.62 60.73 5.04
C LEU A 15 -0.35 61.87 5.39
N GLU A 16 -1.66 61.61 5.38
CA GLU A 16 -2.67 62.59 5.79
C GLU A 16 -2.52 62.95 7.28
N MET A 17 -2.28 61.95 8.13
CA MET A 17 -2.00 62.16 9.55
C MET A 17 -0.72 62.99 9.76
N LYS A 18 0.33 62.71 8.99
CA LYS A 18 1.58 63.48 9.04
C LYS A 18 1.34 64.96 8.73
N ALA A 19 0.60 65.26 7.65
CA ALA A 19 0.27 66.64 7.28
C ALA A 19 -0.60 67.35 8.35
N ALA A 20 -1.54 66.64 8.97
CA ALA A 20 -2.35 67.17 10.06
C ALA A 20 -1.51 67.49 11.31
N LEU A 21 -0.57 66.61 11.69
CA LEU A 21 0.34 66.81 12.81
C LEU A 21 1.36 67.94 12.56
N GLU A 22 1.77 68.15 11.31
CA GLU A 22 2.68 69.24 10.93
C GLU A 22 2.00 70.61 10.90
N SER A 23 0.71 70.66 10.49
CA SER A 23 -0.05 71.92 10.38
C SER A 23 -0.72 72.35 11.69
N LYS A 24 -1.33 71.41 12.43
CA LYS A 24 -2.14 71.70 13.63
C LYS A 24 -1.50 71.23 14.94
N GLY A 25 -0.49 70.37 14.89
CA GLY A 25 0.20 69.83 16.07
C GLY A 25 -0.52 68.67 16.77
N GLU A 26 -1.80 68.45 16.46
CA GLU A 26 -2.65 67.39 16.99
C GLU A 26 -3.68 66.91 15.96
N THR A 27 -4.11 65.65 16.07
CA THR A 27 -5.10 65.03 15.20
C THR A 27 -5.92 63.98 15.97
N ASN A 28 -7.21 63.90 15.68
CA ASN A 28 -8.06 62.83 16.22
C ASN A 28 -7.87 61.57 15.37
N PHE A 29 -7.55 60.46 16.04
CA PHE A 29 -7.40 59.15 15.41
C PHE A 29 -8.43 58.18 15.97
N LYS A 30 -9.26 57.64 15.09
CA LYS A 30 -10.29 56.67 15.45
C LYS A 30 -9.68 55.28 15.51
N VAL A 31 -9.62 54.71 16.70
CA VAL A 31 -9.10 53.35 16.89
C VAL A 31 -10.24 52.36 16.72
N CYS A 32 -10.35 51.74 15.55
CA CYS A 32 -11.47 50.84 15.22
C CYS A 32 -11.61 49.66 16.21
N THR A 33 -10.52 49.16 16.78
CA THR A 33 -10.54 48.08 17.78
C THR A 33 -11.10 48.51 19.14
N LEU A 34 -11.10 49.81 19.44
CA LEU A 34 -11.58 50.39 20.70
C LEU A 34 -12.87 51.21 20.55
N GLY A 35 -13.30 51.50 19.31
CA GLY A 35 -14.48 52.31 19.02
C GLY A 35 -14.41 53.76 19.53
N LYS A 36 -13.21 54.26 19.84
CA LYS A 36 -12.99 55.58 20.44
C LYS A 36 -12.03 56.42 19.60
N ASP A 37 -12.26 57.73 19.63
CA ASP A 37 -11.35 58.72 19.07
C ASP A 37 -10.31 59.09 20.13
N VAL A 38 -9.04 59.01 19.75
CA VAL A 38 -7.90 59.34 20.59
C VAL A 38 -7.17 60.53 19.98
N LEU A 39 -6.90 61.55 20.79
CA LEU A 39 -6.10 62.70 20.37
C LEU A 39 -4.63 62.31 20.31
N ILE A 40 -4.05 62.35 19.11
CA ILE A 40 -2.62 62.10 18.88
C ILE A 40 -1.93 63.44 18.68
N THR A 41 -0.88 63.68 19.46
CA THR A 41 -0.05 64.89 19.36
C THR A 41 1.26 64.57 18.65
N LYS A 42 1.91 65.60 18.11
CA LYS A 42 3.20 65.48 17.40
C LYS A 42 4.31 64.84 18.25
N LYS A 43 4.23 64.88 19.59
CA LYS A 43 5.21 64.25 20.49
C LYS A 43 5.03 62.74 20.62
N MET A 44 3.89 62.19 20.21
CA MET A 44 3.53 60.78 20.41
C MET A 44 3.86 59.88 19.22
N VAL A 45 3.88 60.43 18.00
CA VAL A 45 4.06 59.67 16.76
C VAL A 45 4.93 60.45 15.78
N SER A 46 5.93 59.78 15.21
CA SER A 46 6.78 60.29 14.14
C SER A 46 6.56 59.48 12.86
N ILE A 47 6.14 60.13 11.79
CA ILE A 47 5.89 59.49 10.49
C ILE A 47 6.96 59.93 9.49
N SER A 48 7.74 58.99 8.98
CA SER A 48 8.79 59.22 8.00
C SER A 48 8.71 58.23 6.85
N MET A 49 9.17 58.63 5.66
CA MET A 49 9.16 57.80 4.47
C MET A 49 10.58 57.31 4.22
N GLU A 50 10.79 56.00 4.27
CA GLU A 50 12.09 55.37 4.04
C GLU A 50 12.04 54.47 2.80
N LYS A 51 13.08 54.53 1.97
CA LYS A 51 13.27 53.59 0.86
C LYS A 51 14.06 52.37 1.38
N LYS A 52 13.39 51.24 1.58
CA LYS A 52 14.02 49.98 1.99
C LYS A 52 14.25 49.08 0.78
N MET A 53 15.50 48.66 0.55
CA MET A 53 15.82 47.61 -0.43
C MET A 53 15.57 46.24 0.19
N GLU A 54 14.66 45.45 -0.39
CA GLU A 54 14.41 44.06 0.03
C GLU A 54 15.10 43.08 -0.94
N HIS A 55 16.04 42.28 -0.43
CA HIS A 55 16.85 41.34 -1.21
C HIS A 55 16.31 39.90 -1.18
N GLN A 56 15.40 39.58 -0.26
CA GLN A 56 14.89 38.24 -0.07
C GLN A 56 13.37 38.25 0.16
N ARG A 57 12.69 37.27 -0.42
CA ARG A 57 11.28 37.00 -0.20
C ARG A 57 11.14 35.85 0.78
N THR A 58 10.69 36.14 1.98
CA THR A 58 10.26 35.11 2.94
C THR A 58 8.83 34.69 2.58
N PHE A 59 8.59 33.39 2.44
CA PHE A 59 7.24 32.85 2.32
C PHE A 59 7.11 31.57 3.14
N THR A 60 5.92 31.31 3.64
CA THR A 60 5.59 30.08 4.36
C THR A 60 4.96 29.09 3.38
N PRO A 61 5.61 27.96 3.05
CA PRO A 61 5.05 27.00 2.12
C PRO A 61 3.80 26.33 2.70
N SER A 62 2.80 26.10 1.85
CA SER A 62 1.66 25.25 2.20
C SER A 62 2.09 23.78 2.18
N VAL A 63 1.64 23.00 3.17
CA VAL A 63 1.96 21.57 3.29
C VAL A 63 0.75 20.74 2.86
N ILE A 64 0.99 19.75 1.99
CA ILE A 64 0.03 18.70 1.66
C ILE A 64 0.53 17.41 2.30
N GLU A 65 -0.23 16.86 3.23
CA GLU A 65 0.13 15.63 3.95
C GLU A 65 -0.83 14.49 3.56
N PRO A 66 -0.45 13.62 2.61
CA PRO A 66 -1.19 12.39 2.35
C PRO A 66 -0.93 11.40 3.50
N SER A 67 -1.97 11.08 4.26
CA SER A 67 -1.90 10.13 5.37
C SER A 67 -2.67 8.85 5.04
N PHE A 68 -1.98 7.70 5.12
CA PHE A 68 -2.54 6.39 4.78
C PHE A 68 -2.61 5.48 6.01
N GLY A 69 -3.83 5.13 6.42
CA GLY A 69 -4.05 4.18 7.52
C GLY A 69 -3.85 2.73 7.08
N ILE A 70 -2.64 2.20 7.21
CA ILE A 70 -2.27 0.84 6.77
C ILE A 70 -3.22 -0.23 7.33
N GLY A 71 -3.62 -0.13 8.61
CA GLY A 71 -4.55 -1.09 9.22
C GLY A 71 -5.92 -1.12 8.52
N ARG A 72 -6.44 0.03 8.10
CA ARG A 72 -7.70 0.11 7.34
C ARG A 72 -7.53 -0.43 5.93
N ILE A 73 -6.41 -0.14 5.27
CA ILE A 73 -6.11 -0.66 3.93
C ILE A 73 -6.05 -2.19 3.94
N ILE A 74 -5.38 -2.78 4.94
CA ILE A 74 -5.30 -4.24 5.11
C ILE A 74 -6.70 -4.82 5.40
N TYR A 75 -7.48 -4.18 6.26
CA TYR A 75 -8.85 -4.63 6.55
C TYR A 75 -9.75 -4.60 5.30
N CYS A 76 -9.70 -3.52 4.51
CA CYS A 76 -10.40 -3.44 3.24
C CYS A 76 -9.92 -4.50 2.24
N LEU A 77 -8.61 -4.80 2.22
CA LEU A 77 -8.06 -5.89 1.41
C LEU A 77 -8.65 -7.24 1.82
N PHE A 78 -8.80 -7.51 3.12
CA PHE A 78 -9.47 -8.73 3.61
C PHE A 78 -10.91 -8.80 3.12
N GLU A 79 -11.72 -7.77 3.36
CA GLU A 79 -13.12 -7.79 2.94
C GLU A 79 -13.29 -7.93 1.42
N HIS A 80 -12.47 -7.23 0.62
CA HIS A 80 -12.56 -7.28 -0.84
C HIS A 80 -12.02 -8.57 -1.45
N SER A 81 -11.11 -9.25 -0.75
CA SER A 81 -10.50 -10.49 -1.23
C SER A 81 -11.22 -11.74 -0.74
N PHE A 82 -12.00 -11.65 0.33
CA PHE A 82 -12.68 -12.80 0.92
C PHE A 82 -13.84 -13.29 0.05
N TYR A 83 -13.88 -14.59 -0.23
CA TYR A 83 -15.04 -15.24 -0.83
C TYR A 83 -15.13 -16.70 -0.38
N THR A 84 -16.32 -17.29 -0.50
CA THR A 84 -16.53 -18.72 -0.26
C THR A 84 -16.73 -19.45 -1.58
N ARG A 85 -16.30 -20.71 -1.62
CA ARG A 85 -16.58 -21.63 -2.74
C ARG A 85 -17.23 -22.89 -2.20
N SER A 86 -18.15 -23.45 -2.98
CA SER A 86 -18.76 -24.74 -2.67
C SER A 86 -17.71 -25.85 -2.72
N SER A 87 -17.70 -26.72 -1.71
CA SER A 87 -17.07 -28.04 -1.81
C SER A 87 -17.97 -28.98 -2.63
N LYS A 88 -17.43 -30.17 -2.96
CA LYS A 88 -18.19 -31.24 -3.62
C LYS A 88 -19.25 -31.85 -2.71
N SER A 89 -19.00 -31.87 -1.41
CA SER A 89 -20.04 -31.98 -0.41
C SER A 89 -20.71 -30.62 -0.28
N GLU A 90 -21.99 -30.51 -0.63
CA GLU A 90 -22.76 -29.25 -0.51
C GLU A 90 -22.79 -28.69 0.94
N GLU A 91 -22.35 -29.50 1.91
CA GLU A 91 -22.27 -29.17 3.33
C GLU A 91 -20.99 -28.42 3.75
N GLU A 92 -19.90 -28.43 2.95
CA GLU A 92 -18.63 -27.80 3.32
C GLU A 92 -18.37 -26.54 2.47
N GLN A 93 -18.29 -25.38 3.12
CA GLN A 93 -17.91 -24.12 2.50
C GLN A 93 -16.41 -23.90 2.67
N LEU A 94 -15.69 -23.70 1.56
CA LEU A 94 -14.27 -23.43 1.59
C LEU A 94 -14.05 -21.91 1.51
N ASN A 95 -13.48 -21.35 2.57
CA ASN A 95 -13.11 -19.94 2.64
C ASN A 95 -11.82 -19.70 1.85
N VAL A 96 -11.76 -18.59 1.11
CA VAL A 96 -10.58 -18.21 0.32
C VAL A 96 -10.34 -16.71 0.42
N PHE A 97 -9.08 -16.32 0.58
CA PHE A 97 -8.65 -14.93 0.37
C PHE A 97 -7.97 -14.77 -0.99
N ARG A 98 -8.59 -13.98 -1.87
CA ARG A 98 -8.11 -13.63 -3.20
C ARG A 98 -7.02 -12.55 -3.21
N PHE A 99 -5.99 -12.70 -2.39
CA PHE A 99 -4.89 -11.74 -2.36
C PHE A 99 -4.17 -11.69 -3.72
N PRO A 100 -3.92 -10.50 -4.28
CA PRO A 100 -3.04 -10.36 -5.43
C PRO A 100 -1.66 -10.95 -5.12
N PRO A 101 -1.00 -11.64 -6.07
CA PRO A 101 0.30 -12.28 -5.82
C PRO A 101 1.37 -11.34 -5.25
N LEU A 102 1.34 -10.06 -5.66
CA LEU A 102 2.25 -9.02 -5.16
C LEU A 102 2.15 -8.80 -3.64
N VAL A 103 0.95 -8.86 -3.07
CA VAL A 103 0.69 -8.55 -1.64
C VAL A 103 0.39 -9.77 -0.79
N ALA A 104 0.22 -10.96 -1.39
CA ALA A 104 -0.02 -12.19 -0.65
C ALA A 104 1.11 -12.44 0.39
N PRO A 105 0.78 -12.76 1.67
CA PRO A 105 1.79 -12.93 2.71
C PRO A 105 2.80 -14.05 2.43
N ILE A 106 2.27 -15.16 1.93
CA ILE A 106 3.03 -16.32 1.47
C ILE A 106 2.71 -16.47 -0.01
N LYS A 107 3.76 -16.64 -0.82
CA LYS A 107 3.64 -16.64 -2.28
C LYS A 107 3.39 -18.04 -2.82
N CYS A 108 3.97 -19.05 -2.18
CA CYS A 108 3.92 -20.42 -2.65
C CYS A 108 3.86 -21.41 -1.49
N THR A 109 3.09 -22.48 -1.63
CA THR A 109 3.22 -23.65 -0.76
C THR A 109 3.79 -24.82 -1.55
N VAL A 110 4.64 -25.63 -0.93
CA VAL A 110 5.24 -26.83 -1.54
C VAL A 110 4.71 -28.07 -0.84
N PHE A 111 4.14 -29.00 -1.60
CA PHE A 111 3.52 -30.22 -1.13
C PHE A 111 4.18 -31.45 -1.75
N PRO A 112 4.70 -32.42 -0.99
CA PRO A 112 4.89 -33.77 -1.49
C PRO A 112 3.51 -34.42 -1.69
N LEU A 113 3.24 -35.00 -2.87
CA LEU A 113 1.92 -35.59 -3.15
C LEU A 113 1.60 -36.72 -2.16
N VAL A 114 2.56 -37.62 -1.98
CA VAL A 114 2.52 -38.73 -1.03
C VAL A 114 3.71 -38.61 -0.09
N LYS A 115 3.55 -39.09 1.14
CA LYS A 115 4.65 -39.17 2.10
C LYS A 115 5.66 -40.22 1.62
N ASN A 116 6.67 -39.75 0.92
CA ASN A 116 7.78 -40.54 0.38
C ASN A 116 9.06 -39.71 0.56
N GLN A 117 10.12 -40.36 1.04
CA GLN A 117 11.41 -39.72 1.27
C GLN A 117 11.94 -39.00 0.02
N GLU A 118 11.77 -39.60 -1.16
CA GLU A 118 12.20 -38.99 -2.43
C GLU A 118 11.46 -37.67 -2.73
N PHE A 119 10.16 -37.61 -2.48
CA PHE A 119 9.35 -36.41 -2.71
C PHE A 119 9.59 -35.35 -1.64
N ASP A 120 9.81 -35.77 -0.39
CA ASP A 120 10.17 -34.86 0.71
C ASP A 120 11.52 -34.20 0.45
N ASP A 121 12.50 -34.94 -0.10
CA ASP A 121 13.81 -34.38 -0.42
C ASP A 121 13.76 -33.47 -1.65
N ALA A 122 12.98 -33.82 -2.68
CA ALA A 122 12.70 -32.91 -3.80
C ALA A 122 11.99 -31.62 -3.34
N ALA A 123 11.01 -31.72 -2.44
CA ALA A 123 10.33 -30.55 -1.86
C ALA A 123 11.30 -29.63 -1.11
N LYS A 124 12.27 -30.18 -0.35
CA LYS A 124 13.33 -29.39 0.31
C LYS A 124 14.25 -28.70 -0.68
N VAL A 125 14.58 -29.35 -1.80
CA VAL A 125 15.39 -28.75 -2.87
C VAL A 125 14.65 -27.54 -3.47
N ILE A 126 13.37 -27.70 -3.80
CA ILE A 126 12.52 -26.61 -4.30
C ILE A 126 12.41 -25.48 -3.28
N ALA A 127 12.18 -25.79 -2.01
CA ALA A 127 12.13 -24.78 -0.96
C ALA A 127 13.44 -23.96 -0.86
N LYS A 128 14.58 -24.62 -1.04
CA LYS A 128 15.89 -23.95 -1.05
C LYS A 128 16.05 -23.04 -2.28
N THR A 129 15.57 -23.45 -3.46
CA THR A 129 15.62 -22.59 -4.66
C THR A 129 14.68 -21.41 -4.53
N LEU A 130 13.47 -21.59 -3.99
CA LEU A 130 12.52 -20.51 -3.67
C LEU A 130 13.11 -19.53 -2.65
N THR A 131 13.76 -20.02 -1.59
CA THR A 131 14.46 -19.18 -0.60
C THR A 131 15.54 -18.33 -1.27
N THR A 132 16.36 -18.96 -2.13
CA THR A 132 17.45 -18.28 -2.85
C THR A 132 16.90 -17.20 -3.80
N ALA A 133 15.71 -17.42 -4.37
CA ALA A 133 15.01 -16.46 -5.21
C ALA A 133 14.29 -15.35 -4.42
N GLY A 134 14.29 -15.39 -3.08
CA GLY A 134 13.61 -14.40 -2.23
C GLY A 134 12.10 -14.59 -2.12
N ILE A 135 11.59 -15.79 -2.40
CA ILE A 135 10.15 -16.08 -2.46
C ILE A 135 9.69 -16.64 -1.10
N SER A 136 8.73 -15.96 -0.47
CA SER A 136 8.08 -16.44 0.76
C SER A 136 7.27 -17.70 0.48
N HIS A 137 7.56 -18.79 1.20
CA HIS A 137 6.93 -20.09 0.97
C HIS A 137 6.75 -20.90 2.26
N ILE A 138 5.87 -21.90 2.21
CA ILE A 138 5.66 -22.91 3.25
C ILE A 138 5.86 -24.30 2.64
N ILE A 139 6.41 -25.24 3.43
CA ILE A 139 6.38 -26.66 3.10
C ILE A 139 5.32 -27.32 3.97
N ASP A 140 4.36 -28.02 3.36
CA ASP A 140 3.33 -28.78 4.07
C ASP A 140 3.47 -30.28 3.77
N THR A 141 4.15 -30.98 4.69
CA THR A 141 4.34 -32.44 4.68
C THR A 141 3.32 -33.19 5.53
N THR A 142 2.17 -32.57 5.86
CA THR A 142 1.14 -33.24 6.65
C THR A 142 0.52 -34.41 5.90
N ALA A 143 0.19 -35.48 6.62
CA ALA A 143 -0.39 -36.71 6.06
C ALA A 143 -1.90 -36.57 5.80
N ILE A 144 -2.31 -35.45 5.19
CA ILE A 144 -3.70 -35.13 4.85
C ILE A 144 -3.85 -35.15 3.31
N SER A 145 -5.06 -35.45 2.81
CA SER A 145 -5.36 -35.40 1.38
C SER A 145 -4.93 -34.06 0.75
N ILE A 146 -4.52 -34.11 -0.51
CA ILE A 146 -4.02 -32.92 -1.22
C ILE A 146 -5.09 -31.82 -1.32
N GLY A 147 -6.37 -32.20 -1.51
CA GLY A 147 -7.49 -31.26 -1.55
C GLY A 147 -7.64 -30.46 -0.25
N ARG A 148 -7.48 -31.10 0.91
CA ARG A 148 -7.51 -30.42 2.22
C ARG A 148 -6.29 -29.51 2.42
N ARG A 149 -5.13 -29.90 1.89
CA ARG A 149 -3.92 -29.05 1.92
C ARG A 149 -4.09 -27.81 1.04
N TYR A 150 -4.68 -27.95 -0.14
CA TYR A 150 -5.09 -26.82 -0.96
C TYR A 150 -6.12 -25.93 -0.26
N ALA A 151 -7.15 -26.50 0.36
CA ALA A 151 -8.15 -25.73 1.10
C ALA A 151 -7.53 -24.85 2.19
N ARG A 152 -6.63 -25.41 3.02
CA ARG A 152 -5.90 -24.64 4.06
C ARG A 152 -5.03 -23.53 3.49
N THR A 153 -4.40 -23.81 2.34
CA THR A 153 -3.51 -22.88 1.66
C THR A 153 -4.29 -21.73 1.01
N ASP A 154 -5.42 -22.05 0.39
CA ASP A 154 -6.34 -21.09 -0.20
C ASP A 154 -7.01 -20.22 0.89
N GLU A 155 -7.31 -20.80 2.07
CA GLU A 155 -7.89 -20.11 3.24
C GLU A 155 -6.98 -19.00 3.78
N ILE A 156 -5.66 -19.15 3.71
CA ILE A 156 -4.70 -18.10 4.07
C ILE A 156 -4.26 -17.24 2.88
N GLY A 157 -4.86 -17.48 1.70
CA GLY A 157 -4.69 -16.67 0.50
C GLY A 157 -3.37 -16.83 -0.25
N VAL A 158 -2.67 -17.98 -0.10
CA VAL A 158 -1.47 -18.26 -0.91
C VAL A 158 -1.88 -18.42 -2.39
N PRO A 159 -1.27 -17.68 -3.33
CA PRO A 159 -1.70 -17.68 -4.72
C PRO A 159 -1.26 -18.94 -5.49
N PHE A 160 -0.11 -19.53 -5.14
CA PHE A 160 0.46 -20.66 -5.87
C PHE A 160 0.76 -21.87 -4.97
N ALA A 161 0.55 -23.05 -5.53
CA ALA A 161 0.68 -24.31 -4.85
C ALA A 161 1.51 -25.28 -5.72
N VAL A 162 2.71 -25.64 -5.28
CA VAL A 162 3.61 -26.56 -5.96
C VAL A 162 3.42 -27.97 -5.40
N THR A 163 3.05 -28.92 -6.24
CA THR A 163 2.92 -30.33 -5.84
C THR A 163 3.98 -31.20 -6.51
N VAL A 164 4.73 -31.91 -5.67
CA VAL A 164 5.81 -32.81 -6.05
C VAL A 164 5.23 -34.22 -6.18
N ASP A 165 5.04 -34.67 -7.42
CA ASP A 165 4.50 -36.00 -7.76
C ASP A 165 5.50 -36.87 -8.55
N SER A 166 6.63 -36.30 -8.96
CA SER A 166 7.68 -36.94 -9.75
C SER A 166 9.06 -36.40 -9.36
N ALA A 167 10.11 -37.15 -9.68
CA ALA A 167 11.50 -36.76 -9.41
C ALA A 167 12.01 -35.62 -10.32
N THR A 168 11.44 -35.45 -11.51
CA THR A 168 11.96 -34.52 -12.54
C THR A 168 11.06 -33.32 -12.83
N SER A 169 9.78 -33.41 -12.46
CA SER A 169 8.78 -32.38 -12.76
C SER A 169 7.81 -32.26 -11.60
N VAL A 170 7.21 -31.08 -11.46
CA VAL A 170 6.19 -30.79 -10.47
C VAL A 170 5.00 -30.12 -11.12
N THR A 171 3.88 -30.04 -10.42
CA THR A 171 2.75 -29.21 -10.85
C THR A 171 2.73 -27.92 -10.07
N ILE A 172 2.34 -26.83 -10.74
CA ILE A 172 2.03 -25.55 -10.11
C ILE A 172 0.54 -25.33 -10.30
N ARG A 173 -0.18 -25.13 -9.20
CA ARG A 173 -1.60 -24.81 -9.14
C ARG A 173 -1.81 -23.35 -8.82
N GLU A 174 -2.73 -22.70 -9.52
CA GLU A 174 -3.21 -21.35 -9.20
C GLU A 174 -4.48 -21.41 -8.34
N ARG A 175 -4.57 -20.51 -7.35
CA ARG A 175 -5.60 -20.51 -6.30
C ARG A 175 -7.02 -20.28 -6.86
N ASP A 176 -7.19 -19.28 -7.72
CA ASP A 176 -8.49 -18.73 -8.11
C ASP A 176 -9.20 -19.61 -9.14
N SER A 177 -8.49 -19.95 -10.21
CA SER A 177 -8.92 -20.85 -11.30
C SER A 177 -8.90 -22.32 -10.90
N LYS A 178 -8.03 -22.69 -9.93
CA LYS A 178 -7.69 -24.07 -9.56
C LYS A 178 -6.97 -24.85 -10.67
N GLU A 179 -6.60 -24.20 -11.76
CA GLU A 179 -5.87 -24.82 -12.86
C GLU A 179 -4.45 -25.19 -12.46
N GLN A 180 -3.89 -26.17 -13.18
CA GLN A 180 -2.56 -26.70 -12.91
C GLN A 180 -1.76 -26.78 -14.19
N ILE A 181 -0.48 -26.44 -14.09
CA ILE A 181 0.51 -26.57 -15.15
C ILE A 181 1.63 -27.51 -14.69
N ARG A 182 2.29 -28.18 -15.63
CA ARG A 182 3.44 -29.05 -15.36
C ARG A 182 4.73 -28.29 -15.69
N VAL A 183 5.65 -28.23 -14.73
CA VAL A 183 6.89 -27.46 -14.84
C VAL A 183 8.08 -28.33 -14.44
N GLY A 184 9.23 -28.16 -15.08
CA GLY A 184 10.48 -28.82 -14.67
C GLY A 184 10.91 -28.33 -13.29
N ILE A 185 11.50 -29.19 -12.47
CA ILE A 185 11.86 -28.85 -11.07
C ILE A 185 12.79 -27.62 -10.97
N ASP A 186 13.67 -27.45 -11.97
CA ASP A 186 14.63 -26.34 -12.03
C ASP A 186 14.00 -25.00 -12.42
N GLU A 187 12.83 -25.03 -13.09
CA GLU A 187 12.15 -23.82 -13.57
C GLU A 187 11.17 -23.25 -12.54
N VAL A 188 10.79 -24.03 -11.52
CA VAL A 188 9.76 -23.68 -10.53
C VAL A 188 9.99 -22.30 -9.91
N ALA A 189 11.20 -22.05 -9.43
CA ALA A 189 11.52 -20.78 -8.77
C ALA A 189 11.43 -19.60 -9.74
N SER A 190 11.79 -19.79 -11.02
CA SER A 190 11.68 -18.75 -12.05
C SER A 190 10.22 -18.43 -12.35
N VAL A 191 9.39 -19.46 -12.56
CA VAL A 191 7.97 -19.29 -12.89
C VAL A 191 7.22 -18.61 -11.73
N VAL A 192 7.41 -19.09 -10.50
CA VAL A 192 6.77 -18.49 -9.32
C VAL A 192 7.24 -17.05 -9.13
N LYS A 193 8.51 -16.75 -9.40
CA LYS A 193 9.03 -15.38 -9.32
C LYS A 193 8.32 -14.45 -10.32
N GLN A 194 8.24 -14.84 -11.59
CA GLN A 194 7.60 -14.03 -12.63
C GLN A 194 6.14 -13.70 -12.29
N LEU A 195 5.40 -14.68 -11.78
CA LEU A 195 4.01 -14.51 -11.36
C LEU A 195 3.87 -13.62 -10.12
N THR A 196 4.77 -13.76 -9.14
CA THR A 196 4.69 -13.05 -7.86
C THR A 196 5.21 -11.61 -7.92
N GLU A 197 6.11 -11.32 -8.87
CA GLU A 197 6.61 -9.98 -9.19
C GLU A 197 5.74 -9.26 -10.23
N GLY A 198 4.71 -9.91 -10.79
CA GLY A 198 3.81 -9.34 -11.78
C GLY A 198 4.45 -9.15 -13.17
N GLN A 199 5.51 -9.89 -13.48
CA GLN A 199 6.15 -9.90 -14.80
C GLN A 199 5.37 -10.73 -15.82
N SER A 200 4.57 -11.68 -15.35
CA SER A 200 3.69 -12.51 -16.16
C SER A 200 2.39 -12.78 -15.42
N THR A 201 1.32 -13.01 -16.17
CA THR A 201 0.02 -13.42 -15.64
C THR A 201 -0.11 -14.94 -15.63
N TRP A 202 -1.13 -15.46 -14.96
CA TRP A 202 -1.42 -16.90 -15.01
C TRP A 202 -1.68 -17.37 -16.45
N ASP A 203 -2.41 -16.59 -17.24
CA ASP A 203 -2.75 -16.90 -18.63
C ASP A 203 -1.50 -17.00 -19.52
N ASP A 204 -0.49 -16.15 -19.30
CA ASP A 204 0.78 -16.21 -20.04
C ASP A 204 1.54 -17.51 -19.74
N VAL A 205 1.55 -17.90 -18.46
CA VAL A 205 2.26 -19.11 -18.02
C VAL A 205 1.50 -20.37 -18.44
N SER A 206 0.16 -20.38 -18.35
CA SER A 206 -0.67 -21.51 -18.77
C SER A 206 -0.65 -21.73 -20.29
N ALA A 207 -0.39 -20.69 -21.09
CA ALA A 207 -0.14 -20.83 -22.52
C ALA A 207 1.25 -21.41 -22.84
N THR A 208 2.22 -21.24 -21.95
CA THR A 208 3.63 -21.65 -22.17
C THR A 208 3.90 -23.07 -21.70
N TYR A 209 3.30 -23.47 -20.57
CA TYR A 209 3.52 -24.77 -19.95
C TYR A 209 2.34 -25.71 -20.21
N PRO A 210 2.59 -27.03 -20.34
CA PRO A 210 1.51 -27.98 -20.58
C PRO A 210 0.57 -28.04 -19.37
N ALA A 211 -0.73 -27.89 -19.65
CA ALA A 211 -1.77 -28.06 -18.64
C ALA A 211 -1.69 -29.47 -18.05
N HIS A 212 -1.72 -29.56 -16.72
CA HIS A 212 -1.77 -30.83 -16.02
C HIS A 212 -3.22 -31.26 -15.86
N VAL A 213 -3.66 -32.19 -16.71
CA VAL A 213 -4.88 -32.95 -16.49
C VAL A 213 -4.48 -34.15 -15.65
N GLY A 214 -4.44 -33.97 -14.32
CA GLY A 214 -4.31 -35.11 -13.42
C GLY A 214 -5.46 -36.10 -13.63
N PRO A 215 -5.32 -37.38 -13.22
CA PRO A 215 -6.52 -38.20 -13.06
C PRO A 215 -7.47 -37.42 -12.16
N GLN A 216 -8.77 -37.45 -12.45
CA GLN A 216 -9.82 -36.85 -11.63
C GLN A 216 -9.73 -37.41 -10.19
N GLY A 217 -8.79 -36.91 -9.37
CA GLY A 217 -8.63 -37.22 -7.95
C GLY A 217 -9.64 -36.47 -7.10
N ASP A 218 -10.82 -36.32 -7.68
CA ASP A 218 -11.93 -35.48 -7.28
C ASP A 218 -13.23 -36.23 -7.67
N GLN A 219 -13.15 -37.55 -7.88
CA GLN A 219 -14.20 -38.48 -7.54
C GLN A 219 -13.80 -39.09 -6.19
N ASP A 220 -14.01 -38.33 -5.11
CA ASP A 220 -14.25 -38.79 -3.73
C ASP A 220 -14.34 -37.57 -2.79
#